data_AF-A0A0J1FGG0-F1
#
_entry.id   AF-A0A0J1FGG0-F1
#
_cell.length_a   1.000
_cell.length_b   1.000
_cell.length_c   1.000
_cell.angle_alpha   90.00
_cell.angle_beta   90.00
_cell.angle_gamma   90.00
#
_symmetry.space_group_name_H-M   'P 1'
#
loop_
_entity.id
_entity.type
_entity.pdbx_description
1 polymer ?
#
loop_
_entity_poly.entity_id
_entity_poly.type
_entity_poly.pdbx_seq_one_letter_code
_entity_poly.pdbx_strand_id
1 'polypeptide(L)' 'MRAEVYPVCRQCGQVPRYGLFDGFRIHGNFFCTECQERLLSAEIGSPFYLAMAAGLKEALRQKRGG' A
#
# COMPACT_ATOMS: atom_id res chain seq x y z
N MET A 1 2.39 11.83 24.90
CA MET A 1 1.73 10.76 24.12
C MET A 1 2.71 10.28 23.06
N ARG A 2 3.22 9.04 23.16
CA ARG A 2 3.96 8.42 22.05
C ARG A 2 2.91 7.93 21.05
N ALA A 3 2.70 8.66 19.96
CA ALA A 3 1.94 8.11 18.85
C ALA A 3 2.80 6.96 18.30
N GLU A 4 2.42 5.72 18.57
CA GLU A 4 2.97 4.58 17.85
C GLU A 4 2.43 4.67 16.42
N VAL A 5 3.17 5.37 15.55
CA VAL A 5 2.81 5.54 14.14
C VAL A 5 3.14 4.24 13.42
N TYR A 6 2.28 3.24 13.60
CA TYR A 6 2.40 1.99 12.86
C TYR A 6 2.11 2.24 11.38
N PRO A 7 2.92 1.69 10.46
CA PRO A 7 2.59 1.74 9.04
C PRO A 7 1.33 0.93 8.81
N VAL A 8 0.32 1.55 8.25
CA VAL A 8 -0.91 0.87 7.83
C VAL A 8 -0.85 0.71 6.32
N CYS A 9 -1.07 -0.51 5.84
CA CYS A 9 -1.18 -0.75 4.41
C CYS A 9 -2.43 -0.05 3.86
N ARG A 10 -2.26 0.80 2.86
CA ARG A 10 -3.35 1.52 2.20
C ARG A 10 -4.36 0.57 1.55
N GLN A 11 -3.91 -0.61 1.09
CA GLN A 11 -4.74 -1.57 0.37
C GLN A 11 -5.58 -2.43 1.31
N CYS A 12 -4.99 -3.01 2.36
CA CYS A 12 -5.70 -3.94 3.25
C CYS A 12 -6.06 -3.35 4.63
N GLY A 13 -5.56 -2.16 4.97
CA GLY A 13 -5.82 -1.50 6.25
C GLY A 13 -5.13 -2.16 7.46
N GLN A 14 -4.30 -3.19 7.24
CA GLN A 14 -3.61 -3.90 8.32
C GLN A 14 -2.25 -3.28 8.62
N VAL A 15 -1.81 -3.43 9.88
CA VAL A 15 -0.41 -3.21 10.28
C VAL A 15 0.39 -4.45 9.84
N PRO A 16 1.38 -4.30 8.95
CA PRO A 16 2.16 -5.42 8.46
C PRO A 16 3.01 -6.07 9.54
N ARG A 17 3.29 -7.36 9.35
CA ARG A 17 4.06 -8.18 10.30
C ARG A 17 5.49 -7.64 10.52
N TYR A 18 6.14 -7.16 9.46
CA TYR A 18 7.50 -6.61 9.54
C TYR A 18 7.53 -5.08 9.63
N GLY A 19 6.40 -4.46 9.95
CA GLY A 19 6.29 -3.01 10.17
C GLY A 19 6.76 -2.20 8.96
N LEU A 20 7.64 -1.23 9.20
CA LEU A 20 8.08 -0.28 8.17
C LEU A 20 8.90 -0.91 7.04
N PHE A 21 9.40 -2.13 7.24
CA PHE A 21 10.20 -2.89 6.28
C PHE A 21 9.36 -3.82 5.39
N ASP A 22 8.05 -3.92 5.64
CA ASP A 22 7.18 -4.90 5.01
C ASP A 22 6.49 -4.39 3.74
N GLY A 23 7.25 -3.99 2.73
CA GLY A 23 6.70 -3.52 1.46
C GLY A 23 7.29 -2.16 1.03
N PHE A 24 6.50 -1.31 0.41
CA PHE A 24 7.00 -0.07 -0.23
C PHE A 24 6.14 1.15 0.05
N ARG A 25 6.73 2.33 -0.19
CA ARG A 25 6.07 3.63 -0.02
C ARG A 25 6.03 4.43 -1.32
N ILE A 26 4.88 5.02 -1.63
CA ILE A 26 4.72 6.01 -2.70
C ILE A 26 4.10 7.26 -2.09
N HIS A 27 4.85 8.37 -2.10
CA HIS A 27 4.38 9.67 -1.62
C HIS A 27 3.70 9.62 -0.23
N GLY A 28 4.25 8.84 0.71
CA GLY A 28 3.72 8.69 2.07
C GLY A 28 2.67 7.58 2.23
N ASN A 29 2.15 7.02 1.13
CA ASN A 29 1.26 5.86 1.14
C ASN A 29 2.08 4.59 1.26
N PHE A 30 1.72 3.70 2.18
CA PHE A 30 2.41 2.44 2.40
C PHE A 30 1.59 1.26 1.85
N PHE A 31 2.25 0.31 1.19
CA PHE A 31 1.64 -0.90 0.64
C PHE A 31 2.44 -2.12 1.10
N CYS A 32 1.78 -3.10 1.72
CA CYS A 32 2.48 -4.25 2.30
C CYS A 32 2.94 -5.27 1.26
N THR A 33 3.95 -6.07 1.62
CA THR A 33 4.47 -7.17 0.76
C THR A 33 3.38 -8.15 0.35
N GLU A 34 2.51 -8.55 1.28
CA GLU A 34 1.41 -9.49 0.98
C GLU A 34 0.46 -8.96 -0.12
N CYS A 35 0.08 -7.68 -0.04
CA CYS A 35 -0.74 -7.07 -1.09
C CYS A 35 0.02 -6.96 -2.42
N GLN A 36 1.34 -6.79 -2.37
CA GLN A 36 2.21 -6.71 -3.53
C GLN A 36 2.32 -8.07 -4.23
N GLU A 37 2.61 -9.13 -3.47
CA GLU A 37 2.67 -10.51 -3.97
C GLU A 37 1.31 -10.96 -4.53
N ARG A 38 0.21 -10.65 -3.82
CA ARG A 38 -1.14 -10.93 -4.30
C ARG A 38 -1.44 -10.22 -5.61
N LEU A 39 -0.93 -8.99 -5.81
CA LEU A 39 -1.12 -8.27 -7.08
C LEU A 39 -0.41 -8.98 -8.23
N LEU A 40 0.81 -9.47 -8.00
CA LEU A 40 1.59 -10.17 -9.02
C LEU A 40 0.94 -11.48 -9.49
N SER A 41 0.16 -12.13 -8.61
CA SER A 41 -0.58 -13.35 -8.94
C SER A 41 -2.06 -13.10 -9.27
N ALA A 42 -2.55 -11.87 -9.20
CA ALA A 42 -3.97 -11.57 -9.40
C ALA A 42 -4.34 -11.62 -10.88
N GLU A 43 -5.54 -12.13 -11.17
CA GLU A 43 -6.13 -12.02 -12.50
C GLU A 43 -6.32 -10.54 -12.85
N ILE A 44 -5.86 -10.15 -14.05
CA ILE A 44 -6.03 -8.81 -14.57
C ILE A 44 -7.52 -8.50 -14.69
N GLY A 45 -7.95 -7.40 -14.07
CA GLY A 45 -9.37 -7.02 -14.04
C GLY A 45 -10.17 -7.58 -12.87
N SER A 46 -9.57 -8.46 -12.06
CA SER A 46 -10.20 -8.89 -10.80
C SER A 46 -10.44 -7.69 -9.86
N PRO A 47 -11.43 -7.78 -8.93
CA PRO A 47 -11.71 -6.68 -8.01
C PRO A 47 -10.49 -6.22 -7.21
N PHE A 48 -9.65 -7.15 -6.75
CA PHE A 48 -8.42 -6.83 -6.04
C PHE A 48 -7.41 -6.11 -6.94
N TYR A 49 -7.19 -6.61 -8.15
CA TYR A 49 -6.28 -5.99 -9.12
C TYR A 49 -6.69 -4.55 -9.43
N LEU A 50 -7.98 -4.33 -9.70
CA LEU A 50 -8.52 -3.00 -10.01
C LEU A 50 -8.37 -2.04 -8.82
N ALA A 51 -8.69 -2.50 -7.60
CA ALA A 51 -8.55 -1.69 -6.40
C ALA A 51 -7.09 -1.28 -6.15
N MET A 52 -6.16 -2.25 -6.22
CA MET A 52 -4.73 -2.00 -6.02
C MET A 52 -4.17 -1.07 -7.12
N ALA A 53 -4.54 -1.28 -8.38
CA ALA A 53 -4.13 -0.41 -9.48
C ALA A 53 -4.65 1.02 -9.32
N ALA A 54 -5.90 1.20 -8.86
CA ALA A 54 -6.46 2.51 -8.56
C ALA A 54 -5.68 3.20 -7.42
N GLY A 55 -5.44 2.49 -6.31
CA GLY A 55 -4.68 2.99 -5.17
C GLY A 55 -3.26 3.42 -5.54
N LEU A 56 -2.58 2.65 -6.40
CA LEU A 56 -1.25 2.99 -6.92
C LEU A 56 -1.28 4.24 -7.81
N LYS A 57 -2.22 4.32 -8.75
CA LYS A 57 -2.39 5.50 -9.62
C LYS A 57 -2.64 6.76 -8.80
N GLU A 58 -3.48 6.67 -7.77
CA GLU A 58 -3.74 7.79 -6.86
C GLU A 58 -2.50 8.17 -6.06
N ALA A 59 -1.78 7.19 -5.50
CA ALA A 59 -0.55 7.44 -4.76
C ALA A 59 0.49 8.15 -5.65
N LEU A 60 0.65 7.74 -6.91
CA LEU A 60 1.57 8.35 -7.88
C LEU A 60 1.18 9.76 -8.30
N ARG A 61 -0.12 10.11 -8.27
CA ARG A 61 -0.61 11.45 -8.61
C ARG A 61 -0.41 12.47 -7.50
N GLN A 62 -0.16 12.03 -6.27
CA GLN A 62 0.08 12.93 -5.14
C GLN A 62 1.44 13.62 -5.31
N LYS A 63 1.43 14.92 -5.62
CA LYS A 63 2.65 15.73 -5.54
C LYS A 63 3.05 15.82 -4.06
N ARG A 64 4.31 15.54 -3.73
CA ARG A 64 4.88 15.94 -2.43
C ARG A 64 4.75 17.46 -2.35
N GLY A 65 3.83 17.95 -1.51
CA GLY A 65 3.91 19.31 -1.01
C GLY A 65 5.20 19.43 -0.23
N GLY A 66 6.17 20.12 -0.82
CA GLY A 66 7.31 20.69 -0.10
C GLY A 66 6.94 22.08 0.37
#